data_AF-A0A2N5J5Z1-F1
#
_entry.id   AF-A0A2N5J5Z1-F1
#
_cell.length_a   1.000
_cell.length_b   1.000
_cell.length_c   1.000
_cell.angle_alpha   90.00
_cell.angle_beta   90.00
_cell.angle_gamma   90.00
#
_symmetry.space_group_name_H-M   'P 1'
#
loop_
_entity.id
_entity.type
_entity.pdbx_description
1 polymer ?
#
loop_
_entity_poly.entity_id
_entity_poly.type
_entity_poly.pdbx_seq_one_letter_code
_entity_poly.pdbx_strand_id
1 'polypeptide(L)'
;MDQFPIVLRGYDKDKVDEAFAAAQERVRQAQRTLAGMREQIAAGDDRILQLQAQLEEEKKRKPANNSFASLGANAQQMLASAEQTSSELLERAKADAATTRKAAQAQAQTLINNAKLDAQHIIDDANQRASSTLDQANNEAETITTTARNDAAQLRAETAKNVTEQRQTVELELSNSREEHNKKLASERASQERELSDLKATATAQIAAQRKSTNEELSRLKSEANDQIEAALAEANKKLADVREQVSKMMTDAQRKAGEITDEAKSKAQEITDDAEVHRTKTMSQVNAEVQQIRTDIAAQQEEATKKVSELLDNLEERRTAAKAEADKLVSQAKTVREEADSYAASKRADADAQAAAILKKAGEDAEAQIEERRTAAQVELDGLKKNIHELQQREAQITQRVTELRSMFANAFSGFLGDPVAAPDVPVKNAVPAPEPAQPADGDGENAGDGAETAPAADAQAPAPVPQPADAD
;
A
#
# COMPACT_ATOMS: atom_id res chain seq x y z
N MET A 1 -23.91 18.10 37.12
CA MET A 1 -23.45 19.47 36.84
C MET A 1 -23.06 19.51 35.38
N ASP A 2 -23.94 20.04 34.54
CA ASP A 2 -23.67 20.62 33.22
C ASP A 2 -25.02 21.01 32.63
N GLN A 3 -25.50 22.22 32.95
CA GLN A 3 -26.86 22.66 32.61
C GLN A 3 -26.88 23.69 31.47
N PHE A 4 -25.74 24.17 31.00
CA PHE A 4 -25.67 25.27 30.03
C PHE A 4 -24.66 24.98 28.92
N PRO A 5 -25.12 24.80 27.66
CA PRO A 5 -24.22 24.64 26.53
C PRO A 5 -23.43 25.94 26.28
N ILE A 6 -22.13 25.80 25.99
CA ILE A 6 -21.20 26.90 25.76
C ILE A 6 -20.99 27.04 24.24
N VAL A 7 -21.29 28.20 23.68
CA VAL A 7 -20.95 28.59 22.30
C VAL A 7 -19.60 29.31 22.27
N LEU A 8 -19.02 29.50 21.07
CA LEU A 8 -17.64 29.96 20.83
C LEU A 8 -17.21 31.25 21.58
N ARG A 9 -18.17 32.00 22.15
CA ARG A 9 -17.95 33.07 23.14
C ARG A 9 -19.06 33.08 24.23
N GLY A 10 -19.06 32.09 25.12
CA GLY A 10 -19.85 32.11 26.37
C GLY A 10 -21.07 31.19 26.40
N TYR A 11 -21.90 31.32 27.43
CA TYR A 11 -23.12 30.51 27.60
C TYR A 11 -24.21 30.91 26.61
N ASP A 12 -24.96 29.92 26.11
CA ASP A 12 -26.14 30.14 25.28
C ASP A 12 -27.23 30.91 26.05
N LYS A 13 -27.45 32.17 25.67
CA LYS A 13 -28.37 33.09 26.35
C LYS A 13 -29.79 32.56 26.39
N ASP A 14 -30.26 31.93 25.31
CA ASP A 14 -31.65 31.45 25.22
C ASP A 14 -31.88 30.26 26.16
N LYS A 15 -30.87 29.39 26.30
CA LYS A 15 -30.90 28.26 27.26
C LYS A 15 -30.77 28.71 28.72
N VAL A 16 -30.01 29.77 28.97
CA VAL A 16 -29.91 30.39 30.30
C VAL A 16 -31.22 31.05 30.69
N ASP A 17 -31.84 31.81 29.79
CA ASP A 17 -33.14 32.47 30.01
C ASP A 17 -34.26 31.44 30.24
N GLU A 18 -34.27 30.32 29.50
CA GLU A 18 -35.19 29.19 29.70
C GLU A 18 -35.04 28.55 31.09
N ALA A 19 -33.80 28.32 31.54
CA ALA A 19 -33.54 27.77 32.87
C ALA A 19 -33.90 28.76 34.00
N PHE A 20 -33.67 30.05 33.81
CA PHE A 20 -34.09 31.09 34.76
C PHE A 20 -35.61 31.18 34.87
N ALA A 21 -36.33 31.09 33.76
CA ALA A 21 -37.80 31.03 33.76
C ALA A 21 -38.30 29.79 34.51
N ALA A 22 -37.71 28.62 34.25
CA ALA A 22 -38.05 27.38 34.96
C ALA A 22 -37.72 27.45 36.47
N ALA A 23 -36.61 28.10 36.85
CA ALA A 23 -36.24 28.31 38.24
C ALA A 23 -37.21 29.26 38.96
N GLN A 24 -37.64 30.35 38.30
CA GLN A 24 -38.66 31.26 38.85
C GLN A 24 -40.00 30.56 39.03
N GLU A 25 -40.40 29.69 38.10
CA GLU A 25 -41.63 28.90 38.18
C GLU A 25 -41.61 27.96 39.41
N ARG A 26 -40.47 27.28 39.64
CA ARG A 26 -40.26 26.42 40.82
C ARG A 26 -40.34 27.20 42.13
N VAL A 27 -39.75 28.39 42.19
CA VAL A 27 -39.84 29.25 43.38
C VAL A 27 -41.28 29.69 43.64
N ARG A 28 -42.04 30.06 42.61
CA ARG A 28 -43.47 30.40 42.76
C ARG A 28 -44.30 29.21 43.23
N GLN A 29 -44.02 28.02 42.71
CA GLN A 29 -44.71 26.79 43.13
C GLN A 29 -44.39 26.45 44.59
N ALA A 30 -43.14 26.57 45.01
CA ALA A 30 -42.72 26.38 46.39
C ALA A 30 -43.36 27.40 47.36
N GLN A 31 -43.52 28.65 46.92
CA GLN A 31 -44.23 29.67 47.71
C GLN A 31 -45.72 29.34 47.88
N ARG A 32 -46.38 28.82 46.83
CA ARG A 32 -47.79 28.38 46.91
C ARG A 32 -47.97 27.19 47.84
N THR A 33 -47.10 26.18 47.77
CA THR A 33 -47.17 25.03 48.68
C THR A 33 -46.95 25.44 50.13
N LEU A 34 -46.02 26.37 50.38
CA LEU A 34 -45.74 26.87 51.72
C LEU A 34 -46.90 27.71 52.28
N ALA A 35 -47.61 28.46 51.45
CA ALA A 35 -48.84 29.15 51.84
C ALA A 35 -49.95 28.16 52.22
N GLY A 36 -50.15 27.10 51.41
CA GLY A 36 -51.14 26.05 51.72
C GLY A 36 -50.83 25.28 53.01
N MET A 37 -49.55 24.99 53.28
CA MET A 37 -49.15 24.36 54.55
C MET A 37 -49.42 25.26 55.76
N ARG A 38 -49.20 26.58 55.64
CA ARG A 38 -49.52 27.53 56.72
C ARG A 38 -51.01 27.58 57.02
N GLU A 39 -51.86 27.52 56.00
CA GLU A 39 -53.31 27.49 56.16
C GLU A 39 -53.78 26.18 56.82
N GLN A 40 -53.19 25.04 56.46
CA GLN A 40 -53.46 23.76 57.12
C GLN A 40 -53.04 23.76 58.59
N ILE A 41 -51.91 24.37 58.94
CA ILE A 41 -51.47 24.50 60.34
C ILE A 41 -52.46 25.37 61.13
N ALA A 42 -52.87 26.52 60.58
CA ALA A 42 -53.85 27.39 61.23
C ALA A 42 -55.20 26.68 61.46
N ALA A 43 -55.70 25.94 60.46
CA ALA A 43 -56.90 25.12 60.60
C ALA A 43 -56.74 23.98 61.63
N GLY A 44 -55.53 23.42 61.74
CA GLY A 44 -55.18 22.44 62.76
C GLY A 44 -55.20 23.03 64.17
N ASP A 45 -54.63 24.23 64.35
CA ASP A 45 -54.61 24.93 65.64
C ASP A 45 -56.03 25.30 66.11
N ASP A 46 -56.91 25.73 65.19
CA ASP A 46 -58.34 25.99 65.49
C ASP A 46 -59.06 24.70 65.92
N ARG A 47 -58.76 23.57 65.28
CA ARG A 47 -59.32 22.26 65.65
C ARG A 47 -58.87 21.84 67.04
N ILE A 48 -57.60 22.07 67.38
CA ILE A 48 -57.05 21.76 68.71
C ILE A 48 -57.73 22.61 69.78
N LEU A 49 -57.94 23.90 69.54
CA LEU A 49 -58.68 24.77 70.46
C LEU A 49 -60.12 24.30 70.69
N GLN A 50 -60.82 23.90 69.62
CA GLN A 50 -62.17 23.34 69.73
C GLN A 50 -62.20 22.03 70.53
N LEU A 51 -61.24 21.14 70.27
CA LEU A 51 -61.11 19.88 70.99
C LEU A 51 -60.75 20.09 72.47
N GLN A 52 -59.91 21.08 72.79
CA GLN A 52 -59.59 21.45 74.16
C GLN A 52 -60.83 22.00 74.89
N ALA A 53 -61.63 22.85 74.24
CA ALA A 53 -62.88 23.36 74.80
C ALA A 53 -63.89 22.22 75.06
N GLN A 54 -64.03 21.27 74.12
CA GLN A 54 -64.86 20.08 74.30
C GLN A 54 -64.36 19.18 75.44
N LEU A 55 -63.04 19.02 75.59
CA LEU A 55 -62.44 18.26 76.69
C LEU A 55 -62.67 18.92 78.05
N GLU A 56 -62.64 20.25 78.14
CA GLU A 56 -63.01 20.96 79.38
C GLU A 56 -64.50 20.84 79.71
N GLU A 57 -65.35 20.82 78.70
CA GLU A 57 -66.80 20.64 78.85
C GLU A 57 -67.14 19.19 79.28
N GLU A 58 -66.48 18.20 78.69
CA GLU A 58 -66.59 16.80 79.11
C GLU A 58 -66.00 16.55 80.51
N LYS A 59 -64.87 17.18 80.86
CA LYS A 59 -64.33 17.12 82.23
C LYS A 59 -65.26 17.74 83.28
N LYS A 60 -66.10 18.72 82.90
CA LYS A 60 -67.12 19.29 83.79
C LYS A 60 -68.37 18.41 83.94
N ARG A 61 -68.57 17.42 83.07
CA ARG A 61 -69.62 16.40 83.24
C ARG A 61 -69.12 15.32 84.21
N LYS A 62 -69.72 15.26 85.41
CA LYS A 62 -69.47 14.20 86.39
C LYS A 62 -69.84 12.82 85.82
N PRO A 63 -69.11 11.74 86.15
CA PRO A 63 -69.43 10.40 85.66
C PRO A 63 -70.75 9.89 86.26
N ALA A 64 -71.69 9.50 85.41
CA ALA A 64 -72.94 8.85 85.80
C ALA A 64 -72.72 7.34 85.97
N ASN A 65 -73.08 6.80 87.13
CA ASN A 65 -73.07 5.36 87.43
C ASN A 65 -74.12 4.63 86.57
N ASN A 66 -73.69 3.87 85.56
CA ASN A 66 -74.57 3.01 84.76
C ASN A 66 -74.21 1.52 84.90
N SER A 67 -75.26 0.71 85.04
CA SER A 67 -75.33 -0.68 85.52
C SER A 67 -74.79 -1.76 84.56
N PHE A 68 -74.35 -2.90 85.11
CA PHE A 68 -73.70 -4.06 84.47
C PHE A 68 -74.41 -4.65 83.23
N ALA A 69 -75.73 -4.52 83.08
CA ALA A 69 -76.45 -5.04 81.91
C ALA A 69 -76.14 -4.26 80.61
N SER A 70 -75.86 -2.95 80.71
CA SER A 70 -75.44 -2.16 79.55
C SER A 70 -73.98 -2.40 79.18
N LEU A 71 -73.14 -2.87 80.11
CA LEU A 71 -71.76 -3.25 79.82
C LEU A 71 -71.67 -4.54 79.00
N GLY A 72 -72.54 -5.54 79.22
CA GLY A 72 -72.59 -6.76 78.40
C GLY A 72 -73.09 -6.51 76.97
N ALA A 73 -74.11 -5.66 76.80
CA ALA A 73 -74.59 -5.26 75.47
C ALA A 73 -73.57 -4.39 74.73
N ASN A 74 -72.92 -3.46 75.44
CA ASN A 74 -71.79 -2.68 74.90
C ASN A 74 -70.61 -3.61 74.58
N ALA A 75 -70.42 -4.71 75.32
CA ALA A 75 -69.38 -5.67 75.04
C ALA A 75 -69.52 -6.42 73.73
N GLN A 76 -70.72 -6.95 73.48
CA GLN A 76 -71.02 -7.59 72.21
C GLN A 76 -70.99 -6.60 71.05
N GLN A 77 -71.50 -5.38 71.25
CA GLN A 77 -71.44 -4.32 70.24
C GLN A 77 -70.00 -3.93 69.91
N MET A 78 -69.13 -3.84 70.92
CA MET A 78 -67.74 -3.47 70.73
C MET A 78 -66.94 -4.63 70.11
N LEU A 79 -67.15 -5.89 70.50
CA LEU A 79 -66.55 -7.04 69.81
C LEU A 79 -67.00 -7.12 68.35
N ALA A 80 -68.29 -6.96 68.07
CA ALA A 80 -68.80 -6.90 66.70
C ALA A 80 -68.18 -5.73 65.93
N SER A 81 -67.99 -4.56 66.56
CA SER A 81 -67.31 -3.43 65.94
C SER A 81 -65.80 -3.67 65.73
N ALA A 82 -65.14 -4.43 66.62
CA ALA A 82 -63.73 -4.80 66.53
C ALA A 82 -63.50 -5.82 65.41
N GLU A 83 -64.39 -6.80 65.28
CA GLU A 83 -64.37 -7.77 64.17
C GLU A 83 -64.65 -7.06 62.84
N GLN A 84 -65.62 -6.16 62.81
CA GLN A 84 -65.91 -5.35 61.62
C GLN A 84 -64.70 -4.47 61.24
N THR A 85 -64.09 -3.76 62.20
CA THR A 85 -62.90 -2.93 61.94
C THR A 85 -61.67 -3.76 61.58
N SER A 86 -61.48 -4.95 62.17
CA SER A 86 -60.36 -5.84 61.82
C SER A 86 -60.54 -6.44 60.42
N SER A 87 -61.76 -6.82 60.07
CA SER A 87 -62.08 -7.29 58.72
C SER A 87 -61.90 -6.17 57.70
N GLU A 88 -62.36 -4.96 58.01
CA GLU A 88 -62.19 -3.79 57.15
C GLU A 88 -60.71 -3.45 56.97
N LEU A 89 -59.90 -3.56 58.04
CA LEU A 89 -58.47 -3.31 57.99
C LEU A 89 -57.71 -4.37 57.19
N LEU A 90 -58.08 -5.65 57.31
CA LEU A 90 -57.52 -6.73 56.50
C LEU A 90 -57.88 -6.56 55.02
N GLU A 91 -59.13 -6.21 54.71
CA GLU A 91 -59.52 -5.94 53.32
C GLU A 91 -58.81 -4.70 52.77
N ARG A 92 -58.61 -3.66 53.58
CA ARG A 92 -57.79 -2.51 53.21
C ARG A 92 -56.33 -2.88 52.97
N ALA A 93 -55.72 -3.68 53.84
CA ALA A 93 -54.34 -4.14 53.67
C ALA A 93 -54.17 -5.00 52.40
N LYS A 94 -55.14 -5.88 52.11
CA LYS A 94 -55.16 -6.64 50.85
C LYS A 94 -55.31 -5.73 49.64
N ALA A 95 -56.20 -4.73 49.71
CA ALA A 95 -56.39 -3.76 48.64
C ALA A 95 -55.11 -2.91 48.40
N ASP A 96 -54.44 -2.48 49.46
CA ASP A 96 -53.20 -1.71 49.41
C ASP A 96 -52.04 -2.57 48.86
N ALA A 97 -51.92 -3.83 49.28
CA ALA A 97 -50.94 -4.78 48.76
C ALA A 97 -51.17 -5.10 47.27
N ALA A 98 -52.43 -5.28 46.86
CA ALA A 98 -52.80 -5.49 45.46
C ALA A 98 -52.48 -4.25 44.62
N THR A 99 -52.76 -3.05 45.14
CA THR A 99 -52.45 -1.77 44.47
C THR A 99 -50.94 -1.59 44.32
N THR A 100 -50.17 -1.89 45.37
CA THR A 100 -48.70 -1.80 45.35
C THR A 100 -48.10 -2.80 44.35
N ARG A 101 -48.60 -4.04 44.32
CA ARG A 101 -48.17 -5.04 43.34
C ARG A 101 -48.47 -4.59 41.92
N LYS A 102 -49.67 -4.06 41.66
CA LYS A 102 -50.06 -3.53 40.35
C LYS A 102 -49.18 -2.35 39.93
N ALA A 103 -48.85 -1.45 40.87
CA ALA A 103 -47.95 -0.32 40.61
C ALA A 103 -46.52 -0.79 40.30
N ALA A 104 -45.99 -1.76 41.06
CA ALA A 104 -44.67 -2.34 40.83
C ALA A 104 -44.60 -3.08 39.48
N GLN A 105 -45.64 -3.83 39.12
CA GLN A 105 -45.75 -4.48 37.80
C GLN A 105 -45.78 -3.46 36.66
N ALA A 106 -46.55 -2.38 36.80
CA ALA A 106 -46.59 -1.31 35.80
C ALA A 106 -45.24 -0.58 35.65
N GLN A 107 -44.54 -0.34 36.76
CA GLN A 107 -43.20 0.23 36.74
C GLN A 107 -42.18 -0.71 36.09
N ALA A 108 -42.19 -2.00 36.44
CA ALA A 108 -41.32 -2.99 35.85
C ALA A 108 -41.57 -3.12 34.33
N GLN A 109 -42.83 -3.13 33.91
CA GLN A 109 -43.18 -3.16 32.48
C GLN A 109 -42.69 -1.90 31.76
N THR A 110 -42.80 -0.73 32.39
CA THR A 110 -42.29 0.52 31.84
C THR A 110 -40.77 0.49 31.69
N LEU A 111 -40.05 -0.01 32.71
CA LEU A 111 -38.60 -0.15 32.66
C LEU A 111 -38.17 -1.13 31.58
N ILE A 112 -38.83 -2.29 31.45
CA ILE A 112 -38.55 -3.26 30.39
C ILE A 112 -38.81 -2.66 29.01
N ASN A 113 -39.90 -1.92 28.83
CA ASN A 113 -40.20 -1.27 27.55
C ASN A 113 -39.16 -0.20 27.21
N ASN A 114 -38.74 0.61 28.19
CA ASN A 114 -37.69 1.61 27.99
C ASN A 114 -36.35 0.94 27.66
N ALA A 115 -35.95 -0.09 28.40
CA ALA A 115 -34.71 -0.83 28.13
C ALA A 115 -34.72 -1.49 26.74
N LYS A 116 -35.87 -1.96 26.26
CA LYS A 116 -36.02 -2.47 24.89
C LYS A 116 -35.86 -1.37 23.85
N LEU A 117 -36.46 -0.19 24.07
CA LEU A 117 -36.30 0.95 23.17
C LEU A 117 -34.86 1.44 23.14
N ASP A 118 -34.20 1.55 24.29
CA ASP A 118 -32.80 1.96 24.39
C ASP A 118 -31.88 0.95 23.69
N ALA A 119 -32.10 -0.35 23.88
CA ALA A 119 -31.34 -1.39 23.18
C ALA A 119 -31.54 -1.30 21.65
N GLN A 120 -32.77 -1.03 21.20
CA GLN A 120 -33.05 -0.85 19.78
C GLN A 120 -32.36 0.39 19.22
N HIS A 121 -32.42 1.52 19.92
CA HIS A 121 -31.69 2.74 19.54
C HIS A 121 -30.18 2.52 19.46
N ILE A 122 -29.59 1.80 20.41
CA ILE A 122 -28.15 1.47 20.38
C ILE A 122 -27.80 0.63 19.15
N ILE A 123 -28.63 -0.36 18.80
CA ILE A 123 -28.40 -1.21 17.63
C ILE A 123 -28.55 -0.40 16.34
N ASP A 124 -29.58 0.45 16.24
CA ASP A 124 -29.82 1.29 15.08
C ASP A 124 -28.68 2.30 14.88
N ASP A 125 -28.22 2.95 15.96
CA ASP A 125 -27.08 3.86 15.93
C ASP A 125 -25.78 3.13 15.53
N ALA A 126 -25.55 1.93 16.07
CA ALA A 126 -24.38 1.11 15.73
C ALA A 126 -24.40 0.71 14.25
N ASN A 127 -25.56 0.29 13.73
CA ASN A 127 -25.75 -0.07 12.33
C ASN A 127 -25.55 1.14 11.41
N GLN A 128 -26.08 2.31 11.79
CA GLN A 128 -25.91 3.54 11.02
C GLN A 128 -24.43 3.97 10.97
N ARG A 129 -23.72 3.89 12.11
CA ARG A 129 -22.27 4.17 12.15
C ARG A 129 -21.48 3.17 11.31
N ALA A 130 -21.78 1.88 11.42
CA ALA A 130 -21.14 0.85 10.62
C ALA A 130 -21.34 1.06 9.12
N SER A 131 -22.57 1.36 8.69
CA SER A 131 -22.88 1.70 7.30
C SER A 131 -22.08 2.93 6.84
N SER A 132 -22.08 4.00 7.63
CA SER A 132 -21.34 5.22 7.30
C SER A 132 -19.83 4.97 7.19
N THR A 133 -19.25 4.15 8.06
CA THR A 133 -17.83 3.79 7.99
C THR A 133 -17.53 2.94 6.77
N LEU A 134 -18.39 1.99 6.42
CA LEU A 134 -18.23 1.18 5.21
C LEU A 134 -18.35 2.02 3.94
N ASP A 135 -19.30 2.96 3.89
CA ASP A 135 -19.46 3.87 2.75
C ASP A 135 -18.23 4.78 2.60
N GLN A 136 -17.70 5.31 3.69
CA GLN A 136 -16.45 6.09 3.69
C GLN A 136 -15.26 5.25 3.19
N ALA A 137 -15.08 4.05 3.73
CA ALA A 137 -14.00 3.15 3.33
C ALA A 137 -14.10 2.76 1.85
N ASN A 138 -15.32 2.50 1.34
CA ASN A 138 -15.55 2.21 -0.08
C ASN A 138 -15.22 3.41 -0.97
N ASN A 139 -15.67 4.61 -0.59
CA ASN A 139 -15.38 5.84 -1.35
C ASN A 139 -13.88 6.16 -1.37
N GLU A 140 -13.19 5.98 -0.24
CA GLU A 140 -11.73 6.13 -0.15
C GLU A 140 -11.01 5.10 -1.02
N ALA A 141 -11.41 3.83 -0.97
CA ALA A 141 -10.85 2.79 -1.82
C ALA A 141 -11.08 3.06 -3.31
N GLU A 142 -12.26 3.53 -3.71
CA GLU A 142 -12.56 3.92 -5.08
C GLU A 142 -11.73 5.12 -5.53
N THR A 143 -11.55 6.11 -4.65
CA THR A 143 -10.71 7.29 -4.91
C THR A 143 -9.24 6.89 -5.09
N ILE A 144 -8.70 6.06 -4.19
CA ILE A 144 -7.32 5.57 -4.26
C ILE A 144 -7.11 4.76 -5.54
N THR A 145 -8.02 3.82 -5.86
CA THR A 145 -7.89 2.99 -7.06
C THR A 145 -8.01 3.79 -8.35
N THR A 146 -8.89 4.80 -8.39
CA THR A 146 -9.02 5.71 -9.53
C THR A 146 -7.77 6.57 -9.70
N THR A 147 -7.25 7.14 -8.62
CA THR A 147 -6.02 7.95 -8.64
C THR A 147 -4.83 7.12 -9.11
N ALA A 148 -4.63 5.92 -8.54
CA ALA A 148 -3.56 5.01 -8.95
C ALA A 148 -3.66 4.60 -10.42
N ARG A 149 -4.87 4.39 -10.96
CA ARG A 149 -5.08 4.11 -12.39
C ARG A 149 -4.71 5.31 -13.25
N ASN A 150 -5.10 6.52 -12.86
CA ASN A 150 -4.79 7.75 -13.59
C ASN A 150 -3.28 8.03 -13.58
N ASP A 151 -2.63 7.92 -12.43
CA ASP A 151 -1.18 8.09 -12.29
C ASP A 151 -0.42 7.07 -13.14
N ALA A 152 -0.85 5.80 -13.12
CA ALA A 152 -0.26 4.76 -13.95
C ALA A 152 -0.49 5.00 -15.46
N ALA A 153 -1.62 5.59 -15.86
CA ALA A 153 -1.87 5.97 -17.24
C ALA A 153 -1.00 7.16 -17.67
N GLN A 154 -0.85 8.17 -16.81
CA GLN A 154 0.00 9.33 -17.03
C GLN A 154 1.48 8.92 -17.14
N LEU A 155 1.98 8.08 -16.23
CA LEU A 155 3.35 7.59 -16.27
C LEU A 155 3.63 6.80 -17.55
N ARG A 156 2.67 5.98 -18.00
CA ARG A 156 2.79 5.25 -19.28
C ARG A 156 2.82 6.20 -20.47
N ALA A 157 1.98 7.22 -20.49
CA ALA A 157 1.96 8.23 -21.55
C ALA A 157 3.26 9.04 -21.61
N GLU A 158 3.77 9.46 -20.45
CA GLU A 158 5.05 10.18 -20.33
C GLU A 158 6.22 9.29 -20.75
N THR A 159 6.25 8.03 -20.31
CA THR A 159 7.28 7.06 -20.72
C THR A 159 7.24 6.83 -22.24
N ALA A 160 6.05 6.65 -22.83
CA ALA A 160 5.91 6.48 -24.27
C ALA A 160 6.38 7.71 -25.06
N LYS A 161 6.10 8.91 -24.54
CA LYS A 161 6.61 10.16 -25.12
C LYS A 161 8.14 10.23 -25.04
N ASN A 162 8.73 10.01 -23.88
CA ASN A 162 10.18 10.03 -23.68
C ASN A 162 10.90 9.01 -24.56
N VAL A 163 10.36 7.79 -24.68
CA VAL A 163 10.91 6.75 -25.57
C VAL A 163 10.84 7.19 -27.03
N THR A 164 9.75 7.83 -27.45
CA THR A 164 9.59 8.34 -28.82
C THR A 164 10.60 9.46 -29.11
N GLU A 165 10.75 10.41 -28.18
CA GLU A 165 11.72 11.52 -28.30
C GLU A 165 13.17 11.01 -28.32
N GLN A 166 13.51 10.04 -27.46
CA GLN A 166 14.82 9.38 -27.47
C GLN A 166 15.09 8.67 -28.79
N ARG A 167 14.10 7.91 -29.30
CA ARG A 167 14.23 7.22 -30.59
C ARG A 167 14.44 8.20 -31.73
N GLN A 168 13.68 9.29 -31.78
CA GLN A 168 13.84 10.33 -32.80
C GLN A 168 15.21 11.01 -32.72
N THR A 169 15.71 11.26 -31.51
CA THR A 169 17.05 11.83 -31.28
C THR A 169 18.13 10.89 -31.81
N VAL A 170 18.08 9.61 -31.43
CA VAL A 170 19.04 8.59 -31.90
C VAL A 170 18.95 8.40 -33.41
N GLU A 171 17.76 8.44 -33.98
CA GLU A 171 17.56 8.32 -35.44
C GLU A 171 18.17 9.52 -36.19
N LEU A 172 18.04 10.74 -35.65
CA LEU A 172 18.69 11.93 -36.18
C LEU A 172 20.22 11.87 -36.06
N GLU A 173 20.74 11.48 -34.91
CA GLU A 173 22.18 11.30 -34.69
C GLU A 173 22.77 10.25 -35.62
N LEU A 174 22.08 9.12 -35.80
CA LEU A 174 22.48 8.07 -36.73
C LEU A 174 22.47 8.56 -38.17
N SER A 175 21.45 9.33 -38.57
CA SER A 175 21.39 9.95 -39.90
C SER A 175 22.56 10.90 -40.11
N ASN A 176 22.81 11.79 -39.16
CA ASN A 176 23.92 12.76 -39.22
C ASN A 176 25.27 12.04 -39.29
N SER A 177 25.49 11.01 -38.47
CA SER A 177 26.72 10.21 -38.48
C SER A 177 26.95 9.51 -39.83
N ARG A 178 25.88 8.96 -40.42
CA ARG A 178 25.94 8.34 -41.77
C ARG A 178 26.26 9.36 -42.85
N GLU A 179 25.65 10.54 -42.80
CA GLU A 179 25.95 11.62 -43.75
C GLU A 179 27.40 12.10 -43.62
N GLU A 180 27.89 12.29 -42.40
CA GLU A 180 29.28 12.66 -42.15
C GLU A 180 30.25 11.59 -42.66
N HIS A 181 29.97 10.32 -42.38
CA HIS A 181 30.79 9.21 -42.87
C HIS A 181 30.81 9.17 -44.41
N ASN A 182 29.65 9.34 -45.05
CA ASN A 182 29.56 9.40 -46.51
C ASN A 182 30.35 10.58 -47.09
N LYS A 183 30.30 11.76 -46.46
CA LYS A 183 31.09 12.94 -46.87
C LYS A 183 32.59 12.70 -46.71
N LYS A 184 33.03 12.12 -45.58
CA LYS A 184 34.44 11.77 -45.34
C LYS A 184 34.94 10.79 -46.40
N LEU A 185 34.18 9.72 -46.63
CA LEU A 185 34.51 8.69 -47.61
C LEU A 185 34.55 9.26 -49.05
N ALA A 186 33.62 10.14 -49.41
CA ALA A 186 33.66 10.84 -50.70
C ALA A 186 34.90 11.75 -50.83
N SER A 187 35.27 12.46 -49.76
CA SER A 187 36.47 13.30 -49.72
C SER A 187 37.75 12.48 -49.84
N GLU A 188 37.85 11.36 -49.11
CA GLU A 188 38.99 10.45 -49.19
C GLU A 188 39.13 9.86 -50.59
N ARG A 189 38.03 9.39 -51.19
CA ARG A 189 38.03 8.91 -52.58
C ARG A 189 38.49 9.99 -53.56
N ALA A 190 38.01 11.22 -53.41
CA ALA A 190 38.44 12.33 -54.26
C ALA A 190 39.93 12.68 -54.06
N SER A 191 40.47 12.60 -52.83
CA SER A 191 41.90 12.78 -52.58
C SER A 191 42.72 11.69 -53.25
N GLN A 192 42.34 10.42 -53.04
CA GLN A 192 43.02 9.27 -53.64
C GLN A 192 42.98 9.32 -55.17
N GLU A 193 41.86 9.73 -55.76
CA GLU A 193 41.74 9.85 -57.21
C GLU A 193 42.64 10.96 -57.78
N ARG A 194 42.78 12.08 -57.05
CA ARG A 194 43.75 13.14 -57.39
C ARG A 194 45.19 12.66 -57.26
N GLU A 195 45.55 12.04 -56.14
CA GLU A 195 46.89 11.48 -55.92
C GLU A 195 47.26 10.46 -56.99
N LEU A 196 46.32 9.58 -57.37
CA LEU A 196 46.51 8.62 -58.45
C LEU A 196 46.70 9.33 -59.81
N SER A 197 45.94 10.40 -60.08
CA SER A 197 46.09 11.20 -61.29
C SER A 197 47.45 11.89 -61.34
N ASP A 198 47.90 12.48 -60.23
CA ASP A 198 49.21 13.15 -60.12
C ASP A 198 50.35 12.14 -60.26
N LEU A 199 50.24 10.95 -59.66
CA LEU A 199 51.19 9.86 -59.85
C LEU A 199 51.26 9.39 -61.31
N LYS A 200 50.11 9.27 -61.99
CA LYS A 200 50.08 8.93 -63.43
C LYS A 200 50.71 10.02 -64.28
N ALA A 201 50.44 11.30 -63.98
CA ALA A 201 51.02 12.43 -64.70
C ALA A 201 52.55 12.50 -64.52
N THR A 202 53.02 12.36 -63.28
CA THR A 202 54.45 12.34 -62.96
C THR A 202 55.17 11.15 -63.58
N ALA A 203 54.60 9.95 -63.52
CA ALA A 203 55.13 8.77 -64.20
C ALA A 203 55.21 8.96 -65.73
N THR A 204 54.16 9.53 -66.33
CA THR A 204 54.15 9.84 -67.78
C THR A 204 55.23 10.86 -68.14
N ALA A 205 55.40 11.91 -67.33
CA ALA A 205 56.45 12.91 -67.52
C ALA A 205 57.85 12.31 -67.37
N GLN A 206 58.07 11.43 -66.39
CA GLN A 206 59.33 10.71 -66.22
C GLN A 206 59.65 9.82 -67.43
N ILE A 207 58.67 9.06 -67.93
CA ILE A 207 58.83 8.24 -69.14
C ILE A 207 59.17 9.11 -70.36
N ALA A 208 58.48 10.26 -70.53
CA ALA A 208 58.76 11.17 -71.62
C ALA A 208 60.17 11.79 -71.52
N ALA A 209 60.60 12.20 -70.32
CA ALA A 209 61.94 12.71 -70.06
C ALA A 209 63.01 11.66 -70.32
N GLN A 210 62.79 10.41 -69.87
CA GLN A 210 63.69 9.29 -70.14
C GLN A 210 63.80 9.03 -71.64
N ARG A 211 62.68 8.95 -72.37
CA ARG A 211 62.67 8.77 -73.83
C ARG A 211 63.42 9.88 -74.57
N LYS A 212 63.27 11.12 -74.13
CA LYS A 212 63.98 12.27 -74.69
C LYS A 212 65.49 12.13 -74.47
N SER A 213 65.92 11.85 -73.24
CA SER A 213 67.33 11.60 -72.90
C SER A 213 67.92 10.46 -73.73
N THR A 214 67.23 9.32 -73.82
CA THR A 214 67.69 8.18 -74.62
C THR A 214 67.76 8.50 -76.11
N ASN A 215 66.86 9.33 -76.65
CA ASN A 215 66.91 9.75 -78.05
C ASN A 215 68.06 10.74 -78.31
N GLU A 216 68.33 11.65 -77.37
CA GLU A 216 69.48 12.57 -77.44
C GLU A 216 70.80 11.79 -77.38
N GLU A 217 70.93 10.82 -76.48
CA GLU A 217 72.07 9.91 -76.41
C GLU A 217 72.20 9.08 -77.68
N LEU A 218 71.12 8.49 -78.19
CA LEU A 218 71.12 7.76 -79.45
C LEU A 218 71.55 8.64 -80.62
N SER A 219 71.11 9.90 -80.66
CA SER A 219 71.51 10.85 -81.70
C SER A 219 72.98 11.23 -81.57
N ARG A 220 73.50 11.42 -80.35
CA ARG A 220 74.94 11.64 -80.11
C ARG A 220 75.77 10.45 -80.56
N LEU A 221 75.39 9.25 -80.14
CA LEU A 221 76.07 8.01 -80.56
C LEU A 221 76.02 7.82 -82.07
N LYS A 222 74.91 8.15 -82.73
CA LYS A 222 74.84 8.13 -84.21
C LYS A 222 75.72 9.19 -84.86
N SER A 223 75.76 10.41 -84.32
CA SER A 223 76.66 11.46 -84.83
C SER A 223 78.10 11.05 -84.67
N GLU A 224 78.48 10.58 -83.49
CA GLU A 224 79.84 10.12 -83.20
C GLU A 224 80.21 8.92 -84.06
N ALA A 225 79.29 7.98 -84.29
CA ALA A 225 79.49 6.89 -85.23
C ALA A 225 79.64 7.40 -86.68
N ASN A 226 78.85 8.38 -87.11
CA ASN A 226 78.99 8.98 -88.44
C ASN A 226 80.31 9.74 -88.58
N ASP A 227 80.71 10.51 -87.58
CA ASP A 227 81.99 11.22 -87.55
C ASP A 227 83.16 10.22 -87.57
N GLN A 228 83.04 9.10 -86.86
CA GLN A 228 84.00 7.99 -86.93
C GLN A 228 84.01 7.33 -88.31
N ILE A 229 82.85 7.15 -88.95
CA ILE A 229 82.75 6.62 -90.32
C ILE A 229 83.37 7.60 -91.32
N GLU A 230 83.09 8.90 -91.22
CA GLU A 230 83.68 9.93 -92.07
C GLU A 230 85.19 10.05 -91.84
N ALA A 231 85.65 10.01 -90.59
CA ALA A 231 87.06 9.98 -90.25
C ALA A 231 87.72 8.71 -90.81
N ALA A 232 87.09 7.54 -90.68
CA ALA A 232 87.56 6.28 -91.23
C ALA A 232 87.55 6.29 -92.77
N LEU A 233 86.57 6.93 -93.41
CA LEU A 233 86.51 7.09 -94.87
C LEU A 233 87.53 8.12 -95.37
N ALA A 234 87.76 9.20 -94.65
CA ALA A 234 88.80 10.18 -94.94
C ALA A 234 90.18 9.56 -94.74
N GLU A 235 90.36 8.77 -93.68
CA GLU A 235 91.55 7.97 -93.46
C GLU A 235 91.69 6.88 -94.52
N ALA A 236 90.60 6.25 -94.97
CA ALA A 236 90.62 5.27 -96.05
C ALA A 236 90.93 5.92 -97.40
N ASN A 237 90.45 7.13 -97.68
CA ASN A 237 90.75 7.89 -98.91
C ASN A 237 92.16 8.48 -98.88
N LYS A 238 92.63 8.93 -97.71
CA LYS A 238 94.02 9.29 -97.46
C LYS A 238 94.90 8.06 -97.62
N LYS A 239 94.52 6.92 -97.05
CA LYS A 239 95.16 5.62 -97.29
C LYS A 239 95.03 5.20 -98.74
N LEU A 240 93.98 5.52 -99.49
CA LEU A 240 93.86 5.20 -100.93
C LEU A 240 94.79 6.09 -101.78
N ALA A 241 95.00 7.35 -101.37
CA ALA A 241 95.98 8.26 -101.96
C ALA A 241 97.42 7.83 -101.59
N ASP A 242 97.64 7.51 -100.32
CA ASP A 242 98.89 6.93 -99.80
C ASP A 242 99.13 5.53 -100.37
N VAL A 243 98.09 4.77 -100.76
CA VAL A 243 98.13 3.48 -101.48
C VAL A 243 98.32 3.70 -102.96
N ARG A 244 97.96 4.84 -103.56
CA ARG A 244 98.44 5.18 -104.92
C ARG A 244 99.93 5.50 -104.92
N GLU A 245 100.47 6.03 -103.82
CA GLU A 245 101.90 6.21 -103.60
C GLU A 245 102.60 4.92 -103.11
N GLN A 246 101.92 4.13 -102.27
CA GLN A 246 102.34 2.85 -101.70
C GLN A 246 102.00 1.66 -102.59
N VAL A 247 101.25 1.73 -103.68
CA VAL A 247 101.12 0.60 -104.64
C VAL A 247 102.50 0.30 -105.28
N SER A 248 103.43 1.26 -105.21
CA SER A 248 104.85 1.02 -105.48
C SER A 248 105.65 0.39 -104.32
N LYS A 249 105.14 0.41 -103.07
CA LYS A 249 105.81 -0.10 -101.85
C LYS A 249 105.06 -1.24 -101.10
N MET A 250 103.78 -1.49 -101.39
CA MET A 250 102.86 -2.42 -100.73
C MET A 250 102.68 -3.76 -101.46
N MET A 251 103.44 -4.02 -102.53
CA MET A 251 103.66 -5.40 -102.96
C MET A 251 104.45 -6.19 -101.90
N THR A 252 105.11 -5.52 -100.95
CA THR A 252 106.09 -6.16 -100.05
C THR A 252 105.64 -6.27 -98.58
N ASP A 253 104.70 -5.44 -98.12
CA ASP A 253 104.24 -5.47 -96.71
C ASP A 253 102.84 -6.09 -96.50
N ALA A 254 102.11 -6.37 -97.58
CA ALA A 254 100.84 -7.11 -97.55
C ALA A 254 100.97 -8.55 -97.02
N GLN A 255 102.20 -9.06 -96.85
CA GLN A 255 102.48 -10.39 -96.32
C GLN A 255 102.72 -10.42 -94.79
N ARG A 256 102.77 -9.26 -94.10
CA ARG A 256 103.11 -9.21 -92.66
C ARG A 256 101.96 -8.82 -91.72
N LYS A 257 100.89 -8.19 -92.23
CA LYS A 257 99.78 -7.63 -91.41
C LYS A 257 98.48 -8.44 -91.41
N ALA A 258 98.51 -9.65 -91.97
CA ALA A 258 97.42 -10.62 -91.87
C ALA A 258 97.34 -11.31 -90.49
N GLY A 259 98.37 -11.18 -89.63
CA GLY A 259 98.41 -11.81 -88.30
C GLY A 259 97.78 -10.98 -87.17
N GLU A 260 97.78 -9.65 -87.26
CA GLU A 260 97.32 -8.78 -86.17
C GLU A 260 95.78 -8.68 -86.08
N ILE A 261 95.08 -8.90 -87.21
CA ILE A 261 93.61 -8.82 -87.31
C ILE A 261 92.90 -9.96 -86.54
N THR A 262 93.58 -11.08 -86.35
CA THR A 262 93.05 -12.24 -85.61
C THR A 262 93.11 -12.11 -84.09
N ASP A 263 93.97 -11.24 -83.55
CA ASP A 263 94.14 -11.08 -82.09
C ASP A 263 93.13 -10.08 -81.50
N GLU A 264 92.78 -9.01 -82.21
CA GLU A 264 91.76 -8.04 -81.77
C GLU A 264 90.31 -8.59 -81.83
N ALA A 265 90.02 -9.44 -82.81
CA ALA A 265 88.71 -10.09 -82.95
C ALA A 265 88.42 -11.07 -81.80
N LYS A 266 89.47 -11.65 -81.20
CA LYS A 266 89.36 -12.54 -80.04
C LYS A 266 89.11 -11.77 -78.74
N SER A 267 89.70 -10.59 -78.59
CA SER A 267 89.53 -9.72 -77.41
C SER A 267 88.10 -9.19 -77.27
N LYS A 268 87.47 -8.73 -78.36
CA LYS A 268 86.09 -8.21 -78.33
C LYS A 268 85.01 -9.28 -78.18
N ALA A 269 85.28 -10.49 -78.63
CA ALA A 269 84.38 -11.63 -78.41
C ALA A 269 84.37 -12.08 -76.94
N GLN A 270 85.46 -11.86 -76.21
CA GLN A 270 85.62 -12.21 -74.80
C GLN A 270 84.99 -11.16 -73.86
N GLU A 271 85.08 -9.88 -74.22
CA GLU A 271 84.43 -8.77 -73.48
C GLU A 271 82.89 -8.86 -73.51
N ILE A 272 82.31 -9.29 -74.64
CA ILE A 272 80.86 -9.48 -74.78
C ILE A 272 80.35 -10.68 -73.95
N THR A 273 81.16 -11.73 -73.79
CA THR A 273 80.82 -12.86 -72.92
C THR A 273 80.92 -12.51 -71.43
N ASP A 274 81.91 -11.71 -71.05
CA ASP A 274 82.10 -11.27 -69.66
C ASP A 274 80.98 -10.30 -69.22
N ASP A 275 80.54 -9.37 -70.08
CA ASP A 275 79.43 -8.46 -69.78
C ASP A 275 78.06 -9.16 -69.67
N ALA A 276 77.82 -10.18 -70.50
CA ALA A 276 76.60 -10.99 -70.43
C ALA A 276 76.53 -11.82 -69.14
N GLU A 277 77.68 -12.29 -68.64
CA GLU A 277 77.79 -13.03 -67.37
C GLU A 277 77.63 -12.09 -66.16
N VAL A 278 78.19 -10.87 -66.21
CA VAL A 278 78.01 -9.82 -65.18
C VAL A 278 76.55 -9.37 -65.10
N HIS A 279 75.88 -9.12 -66.24
CA HIS A 279 74.46 -8.76 -66.25
C HIS A 279 73.57 -9.88 -65.71
N ARG A 280 73.83 -11.13 -66.10
CA ARG A 280 73.11 -12.29 -65.58
C ARG A 280 73.31 -12.46 -64.07
N THR A 281 74.54 -12.27 -63.59
CA THR A 281 74.87 -12.37 -62.15
C THR A 281 74.26 -11.24 -61.35
N LYS A 282 74.22 -10.02 -61.90
CA LYS A 282 73.57 -8.84 -61.30
C LYS A 282 72.05 -8.99 -61.24
N THR A 283 71.41 -9.47 -62.31
CA THR A 283 69.96 -9.75 -62.28
C THR A 283 69.64 -10.91 -61.33
N MET A 284 70.48 -11.95 -61.28
CA MET A 284 70.30 -13.06 -60.33
C MET A 284 70.51 -12.61 -58.88
N SER A 285 71.43 -11.67 -58.61
CA SER A 285 71.62 -11.12 -57.24
C SER A 285 70.48 -10.18 -56.83
N GLN A 286 69.96 -9.36 -57.74
CA GLN A 286 68.79 -8.50 -57.50
C GLN A 286 67.52 -9.34 -57.24
N VAL A 287 67.27 -10.37 -58.05
CA VAL A 287 66.14 -11.28 -57.85
C VAL A 287 66.28 -12.06 -56.54
N ASN A 288 67.49 -12.51 -56.17
CA ASN A 288 67.71 -13.18 -54.88
C ASN A 288 67.54 -12.22 -53.69
N ALA A 289 67.95 -10.96 -53.83
CA ALA A 289 67.75 -9.93 -52.80
C ALA A 289 66.27 -9.61 -52.62
N GLU A 290 65.51 -9.43 -53.70
CA GLU A 290 64.06 -9.21 -53.66
C GLU A 290 63.30 -10.41 -53.07
N VAL A 291 63.68 -11.64 -53.45
CA VAL A 291 63.08 -12.87 -52.87
C VAL A 291 63.39 -12.99 -51.38
N GLN A 292 64.59 -12.62 -50.93
CA GLN A 292 64.89 -12.58 -49.50
C GLN A 292 64.10 -11.48 -48.78
N GLN A 293 63.98 -10.30 -49.38
CA GLN A 293 63.23 -9.18 -48.82
C GLN A 293 61.74 -9.51 -48.66
N ILE A 294 61.13 -10.13 -49.68
CA ILE A 294 59.74 -10.62 -49.64
C ILE A 294 59.57 -11.70 -48.54
N ARG A 295 60.55 -12.60 -48.36
CA ARG A 295 60.50 -13.61 -47.29
C ARG A 295 60.55 -12.98 -45.90
N THR A 296 61.39 -11.96 -45.70
CA THR A 296 61.42 -11.21 -44.43
C THR A 296 60.13 -10.42 -44.19
N ASP A 297 59.55 -9.81 -45.23
CA ASP A 297 58.31 -9.04 -45.10
C ASP A 297 57.12 -9.96 -44.78
N ILE A 298 57.03 -11.13 -45.40
CA ILE A 298 55.99 -12.13 -45.09
C ILE A 298 56.15 -12.66 -43.66
N ALA A 299 57.38 -12.91 -43.21
CA ALA A 299 57.64 -13.35 -41.83
C ALA A 299 57.25 -12.27 -40.81
N ALA A 300 57.58 -11.00 -41.08
CA ALA A 300 57.20 -9.87 -40.24
C ALA A 300 55.67 -9.68 -40.18
N GLN A 301 54.97 -9.82 -41.31
CA GLN A 301 53.50 -9.74 -41.35
C GLN A 301 52.83 -10.89 -40.60
N GLN A 302 53.37 -12.11 -40.66
CA GLN A 302 52.89 -13.27 -39.89
C GLN A 302 53.06 -13.06 -38.38
N GLU A 303 54.19 -12.51 -37.96
CA GLU A 303 54.47 -12.19 -36.56
C GLU A 303 53.57 -11.05 -36.03
N GLU A 304 53.34 -10.02 -36.84
CA GLU A 304 52.44 -8.92 -36.48
C GLU A 304 50.97 -9.38 -36.39
N ALA A 305 50.53 -10.25 -37.32
CA ALA A 305 49.19 -10.81 -37.29
C ALA A 305 48.98 -11.73 -36.07
N THR A 306 49.95 -12.57 -35.72
CA THR A 306 49.86 -13.42 -34.53
C THR A 306 49.84 -12.60 -33.23
N LYS A 307 50.61 -11.50 -33.18
CA LYS A 307 50.60 -10.58 -32.04
C LYS A 307 49.28 -9.83 -31.88
N LYS A 308 48.68 -9.36 -32.98
CA LYS A 308 47.34 -8.74 -32.96
C LYS A 308 46.25 -9.72 -32.53
N VAL A 309 46.37 -11.00 -32.93
CA VAL A 309 45.44 -12.04 -32.49
C VAL A 309 45.60 -12.34 -30.99
N SER A 310 46.83 -12.42 -30.47
CA SER A 310 47.03 -12.62 -29.03
C SER A 310 46.50 -11.44 -28.21
N GLU A 311 46.78 -10.20 -28.64
CA GLU A 311 46.25 -9.00 -27.98
C GLU A 311 44.71 -8.94 -27.99
N LEU A 312 44.07 -9.40 -29.08
CA LEU A 312 42.62 -9.53 -29.15
C LEU A 312 42.07 -10.59 -28.19
N LEU A 313 42.76 -11.73 -28.06
CA LEU A 313 42.37 -12.79 -27.12
C LEU A 313 42.51 -12.34 -25.67
N ASP A 314 43.60 -11.65 -25.34
CA ASP A 314 43.84 -11.09 -24.00
C ASP A 314 42.76 -10.04 -23.65
N ASN A 315 42.45 -9.12 -24.57
CA ASN A 315 41.37 -8.14 -24.39
C ASN A 315 39.99 -8.82 -24.25
N LEU A 316 39.75 -9.92 -24.96
CA LEU A 316 38.50 -10.67 -24.86
C LEU A 316 38.39 -11.37 -23.50
N GLU A 317 39.49 -11.92 -22.99
CA GLU A 317 39.55 -12.58 -21.69
C GLU A 317 39.39 -11.58 -20.54
N GLU A 318 40.01 -10.40 -20.64
CA GLU A 318 39.82 -9.30 -19.70
C GLU A 318 38.36 -8.82 -19.68
N ARG A 319 37.74 -8.64 -20.85
CA ARG A 319 36.31 -8.29 -20.93
C ARG A 319 35.40 -9.38 -20.36
N ARG A 320 35.72 -10.65 -20.60
CA ARG A 320 34.96 -11.79 -20.07
C ARG A 320 35.03 -11.85 -18.54
N THR A 321 36.21 -11.64 -17.97
CA THR A 321 36.41 -11.65 -16.51
C THR A 321 35.74 -10.45 -15.84
N ALA A 322 35.84 -9.25 -16.43
CA ALA A 322 35.13 -8.07 -15.97
C ALA A 322 33.60 -8.25 -15.99
N ALA A 323 33.05 -8.76 -17.11
CA ALA A 323 31.62 -9.03 -17.22
C ALA A 323 31.14 -10.09 -16.22
N LYS A 324 31.95 -11.12 -15.96
CA LYS A 324 31.63 -12.13 -14.93
C LYS A 324 31.62 -11.54 -13.52
N ALA A 325 32.60 -10.71 -13.19
CA ALA A 325 32.66 -10.03 -11.88
C ALA A 325 31.48 -9.08 -11.67
N GLU A 326 31.07 -8.36 -12.72
CA GLU A 326 29.90 -7.49 -12.67
C GLU A 326 28.60 -8.28 -12.51
N ALA A 327 28.45 -9.41 -13.21
CA ALA A 327 27.32 -10.32 -13.03
C ALA A 327 27.25 -10.91 -11.62
N ASP A 328 28.39 -11.38 -11.08
CA ASP A 328 28.46 -11.90 -9.71
C ASP A 328 28.10 -10.82 -8.67
N LYS A 329 28.54 -9.57 -8.90
CA LYS A 329 28.17 -8.42 -8.07
C LYS A 329 26.67 -8.13 -8.13
N LEU A 330 26.06 -8.10 -9.32
CA LEU A 330 24.61 -7.90 -9.46
C LEU A 330 23.81 -9.02 -8.79
N VAL A 331 24.24 -10.27 -8.90
CA VAL A 331 23.60 -11.40 -8.21
C VAL A 331 23.72 -11.26 -6.69
N SER A 332 24.86 -10.80 -6.17
CA SER A 332 25.03 -10.54 -4.74
C SER A 332 24.10 -9.42 -4.24
N GLN A 333 24.01 -8.30 -4.97
CA GLN A 333 23.10 -7.20 -4.66
C GLN A 333 21.63 -7.65 -4.69
N ALA A 334 21.23 -8.44 -5.70
CA ALA A 334 19.89 -8.99 -5.77
C ALA A 334 19.55 -9.90 -4.58
N LYS A 335 20.51 -10.70 -4.08
CA LYS A 335 20.32 -11.51 -2.87
C LYS A 335 20.13 -10.63 -1.63
N THR A 336 20.96 -9.62 -1.46
CA THR A 336 20.87 -8.69 -0.32
C THR A 336 19.53 -7.95 -0.32
N VAL A 337 19.10 -7.41 -1.47
CA VAL A 337 17.80 -6.73 -1.59
C VAL A 337 16.64 -7.69 -1.27
N ARG A 338 16.73 -8.97 -1.67
CA ARG A 338 15.73 -9.97 -1.32
C ARG A 338 15.68 -10.24 0.18
N GLU A 339 16.83 -10.44 0.83
CA GLU A 339 16.91 -10.65 2.28
C GLU A 339 16.41 -9.43 3.08
N GLU A 340 16.72 -8.22 2.62
CA GLU A 340 16.21 -6.97 3.21
C GLU A 340 14.68 -6.86 3.06
N ALA A 341 14.15 -7.19 1.88
CA ALA A 341 12.70 -7.18 1.64
C ALA A 341 11.97 -8.23 2.49
N ASP A 342 12.52 -9.45 2.61
CA ASP A 342 11.97 -10.52 3.45
C ASP A 342 11.98 -10.12 4.93
N SER A 343 13.08 -9.52 5.40
CA SER A 343 13.21 -8.99 6.77
C SER A 343 12.22 -7.86 7.05
N TYR A 344 12.07 -6.92 6.11
CA TYR A 344 11.11 -5.82 6.22
C TYR A 344 9.66 -6.33 6.27
N ALA A 345 9.31 -7.29 5.42
CA ALA A 345 7.99 -7.92 5.41
C ALA A 345 7.72 -8.67 6.72
N ALA A 346 8.70 -9.40 7.25
CA ALA A 346 8.59 -10.08 8.54
C ALA A 346 8.39 -9.08 9.70
N SER A 347 9.18 -8.00 9.73
CA SER A 347 9.02 -6.93 10.73
C SER A 347 7.64 -6.29 10.66
N LYS A 348 7.15 -5.98 9.45
CA LYS A 348 5.82 -5.37 9.28
C LYS A 348 4.68 -6.28 9.71
N ARG A 349 4.80 -7.60 9.48
CA ARG A 349 3.83 -8.57 10.00
C ARG A 349 3.86 -8.61 11.53
N ALA A 350 5.05 -8.68 12.12
CA ALA A 350 5.20 -8.68 13.58
C ALA A 350 4.63 -7.40 14.22
N ASP A 351 4.88 -6.23 13.63
CA ASP A 351 4.32 -4.95 14.09
C ASP A 351 2.79 -4.93 14.00
N ALA A 352 2.22 -5.43 12.88
CA ALA A 352 0.78 -5.51 12.68
C ALA A 352 0.12 -6.47 13.68
N ASP A 353 0.73 -7.64 13.91
CA ASP A 353 0.25 -8.62 14.89
C ASP A 353 0.30 -8.05 16.32
N ALA A 354 1.35 -7.30 16.66
CA ALA A 354 1.46 -6.62 17.95
C ALA A 354 0.40 -5.53 18.13
N GLN A 355 0.11 -4.75 17.08
CA GLN A 355 -0.97 -3.76 17.09
C GLN A 355 -2.34 -4.41 17.22
N ALA A 356 -2.60 -5.49 16.48
CA ALA A 356 -3.85 -6.23 16.58
C ALA A 356 -4.05 -6.81 18.00
N ALA A 357 -3.00 -7.41 18.58
CA ALA A 357 -3.03 -7.90 19.96
C ALA A 357 -3.29 -6.77 20.97
N ALA A 358 -2.69 -5.60 20.78
CA ALA A 358 -2.91 -4.44 21.64
C ALA A 358 -4.35 -3.91 21.55
N ILE A 359 -4.94 -3.86 20.35
CA ILE A 359 -6.34 -3.47 20.15
C ILE A 359 -7.27 -4.47 20.82
N LEU A 360 -7.06 -5.77 20.62
CA LEU A 360 -7.87 -6.82 21.25
C LEU A 360 -7.77 -6.78 22.78
N LYS A 361 -6.57 -6.55 23.31
CA LYS A 361 -6.36 -6.39 24.75
C LYS A 361 -7.13 -5.19 25.29
N LYS A 362 -7.01 -4.03 24.63
CA LYS A 362 -7.71 -2.81 25.05
C LYS A 362 -9.23 -2.97 24.95
N ALA A 363 -9.73 -3.57 23.87
CA ALA A 363 -11.15 -3.87 23.73
C ALA A 363 -11.65 -4.83 24.83
N GLY A 364 -10.82 -5.80 25.24
CA GLY A 364 -11.11 -6.68 26.37
C GLY A 364 -11.16 -5.94 27.70
N GLU A 365 -10.17 -5.10 27.99
CA GLU A 365 -10.14 -4.25 29.19
C GLU A 365 -11.34 -3.29 29.25
N ASP A 366 -11.69 -2.66 28.13
CA ASP A 366 -12.86 -1.76 28.02
C ASP A 366 -14.18 -2.53 28.21
N ALA A 367 -14.29 -3.75 27.66
CA ALA A 367 -15.47 -4.59 27.84
C ALA A 367 -15.62 -5.06 29.29
N GLU A 368 -14.53 -5.47 29.95
CA GLU A 368 -14.54 -5.83 31.37
C GLU A 368 -14.93 -4.65 32.25
N ALA A 369 -14.40 -3.46 31.96
CA ALA A 369 -14.77 -2.24 32.67
C ALA A 369 -16.26 -1.92 32.53
N GLN A 370 -16.83 -2.04 31.33
CA GLN A 370 -18.27 -1.86 31.12
C GLN A 370 -19.12 -2.91 31.85
N ILE A 371 -18.67 -4.16 31.90
CA ILE A 371 -19.36 -5.24 32.63
C ILE A 371 -19.37 -4.92 34.13
N GLU A 372 -18.24 -4.53 34.71
CA GLU A 372 -18.16 -4.18 36.13
C GLU A 372 -18.95 -2.90 36.46
N GLU A 373 -18.94 -1.89 35.58
CA GLU A 373 -19.80 -0.71 35.74
C GLU A 373 -21.29 -1.09 35.75
N ARG A 374 -21.73 -1.95 34.82
CA ARG A 374 -23.12 -2.43 34.81
C ARG A 374 -23.44 -3.29 36.03
N ARG A 375 -22.49 -4.09 36.50
CA ARG A 375 -22.67 -4.94 37.68
C ARG A 375 -22.81 -4.10 38.95
N THR A 376 -21.98 -3.07 39.10
CA THR A 376 -22.08 -2.13 40.23
C THR A 376 -23.37 -1.32 40.18
N ALA A 377 -23.79 -0.85 39.01
CA ALA A 377 -25.08 -0.19 38.82
C ALA A 377 -26.25 -1.12 39.20
N ALA A 378 -26.25 -2.37 38.73
CA ALA A 378 -27.26 -3.37 39.07
C ALA A 378 -27.25 -3.69 40.58
N GLN A 379 -26.08 -3.74 41.22
CA GLN A 379 -25.96 -3.94 42.67
C GLN A 379 -26.60 -2.79 43.45
N VAL A 380 -26.35 -1.54 43.04
CA VAL A 380 -26.94 -0.34 43.65
C VAL A 380 -28.47 -0.35 43.51
N GLU A 381 -28.99 -0.73 42.34
CA GLU A 381 -30.43 -0.90 42.13
C GLU A 381 -31.02 -2.01 43.02
N LEU A 382 -30.35 -3.16 43.11
CA LEU A 382 -30.78 -4.27 43.96
C LEU A 382 -30.80 -3.89 45.44
N ASP A 383 -29.79 -3.17 45.92
CA ASP A 383 -29.74 -2.73 47.31
C ASP A 383 -30.79 -1.64 47.60
N GLY A 384 -31.06 -0.75 46.64
CA GLY A 384 -32.19 0.17 46.68
C GLY A 384 -33.54 -0.56 46.79
N LEU A 385 -33.75 -1.59 45.99
CA LEU A 385 -34.95 -2.44 46.04
C LEU A 385 -35.07 -3.17 47.38
N LYS A 386 -33.98 -3.75 47.92
CA LYS A 386 -33.98 -4.39 49.24
C LYS A 386 -34.34 -3.41 50.35
N LYS A 387 -33.81 -2.18 50.31
CA LYS A 387 -34.15 -1.14 51.28
C LYS A 387 -35.63 -0.81 51.23
N ASN A 388 -36.18 -0.62 50.03
CA ASN A 388 -37.63 -0.40 49.84
C ASN A 388 -38.46 -1.57 50.38
N ILE A 389 -38.04 -2.81 50.16
CA ILE A 389 -38.70 -4.01 50.72
C ILE A 389 -38.66 -3.96 52.25
N HIS A 390 -37.52 -3.65 52.87
CA HIS A 390 -37.43 -3.53 54.33
C HIS A 390 -38.30 -2.41 54.89
N GLU A 391 -38.35 -1.25 54.24
CA GLU A 391 -39.25 -0.16 54.64
C GLU A 391 -40.72 -0.58 54.53
N LEU A 392 -41.09 -1.34 53.50
CA LEU A 392 -42.43 -1.91 53.36
C LEU A 392 -42.73 -2.95 54.44
N GLN A 393 -41.80 -3.85 54.77
CA GLN A 393 -41.94 -4.83 55.85
C GLN A 393 -42.05 -4.16 57.23
N GLN A 394 -41.30 -3.08 57.48
CA GLN A 394 -41.44 -2.31 58.72
C GLN A 394 -42.79 -1.62 58.80
N ARG A 395 -43.29 -1.05 57.70
CA ARG A 395 -44.66 -0.51 57.64
C ARG A 395 -45.69 -1.61 57.91
N GLU A 396 -45.52 -2.79 57.33
CA GLU A 396 -46.38 -3.95 57.58
C GLU A 396 -46.36 -4.36 59.05
N ALA A 397 -45.18 -4.45 59.67
CA ALA A 397 -45.04 -4.77 61.09
C ALA A 397 -45.66 -3.69 62.00
N GLN A 398 -45.48 -2.40 61.69
CA GLN A 398 -46.10 -1.29 62.42
C GLN A 398 -47.63 -1.30 62.28
N ILE A 399 -48.14 -1.58 61.08
CA ILE A 399 -49.58 -1.76 60.86
C ILE A 399 -50.08 -2.93 61.71
N THR A 400 -49.39 -4.08 61.67
CA THR A 400 -49.76 -5.30 62.42
C THR A 400 -49.68 -5.08 63.94
N GLN A 401 -48.68 -4.35 64.42
CA GLN A 401 -48.55 -3.98 65.83
C GLN A 401 -49.68 -3.03 66.24
N ARG A 402 -50.00 -2.01 65.43
CA ARG A 402 -51.18 -1.17 65.68
C ARG A 402 -52.48 -1.96 65.64
N VAL A 403 -52.61 -2.96 64.77
CA VAL A 403 -53.78 -3.88 64.77
C VAL A 403 -53.83 -4.66 66.08
N THR A 404 -52.69 -5.13 66.57
CA THR A 404 -52.59 -5.89 67.83
C THR A 404 -52.81 -5.01 69.05
N GLU A 405 -52.34 -3.75 69.03
CA GLU A 405 -52.59 -2.73 70.05
C GLU A 405 -54.05 -2.31 70.06
N LEU A 406 -54.68 -2.14 68.89
CA LEU A 406 -56.11 -1.96 68.80
C LEU A 406 -56.83 -3.19 69.38
N ARG A 407 -56.44 -4.41 69.01
CA ARG A 407 -57.02 -5.65 69.55
C ARG A 407 -56.82 -5.79 71.07
N SER A 408 -55.68 -5.36 71.61
CA SER A 408 -55.39 -5.42 73.05
C SER A 408 -56.04 -4.28 73.83
N MET A 409 -56.19 -3.09 73.24
CA MET A 409 -57.01 -2.00 73.77
C MET A 409 -58.49 -2.41 73.80
N PHE A 410 -58.95 -3.12 72.76
CA PHE A 410 -60.27 -3.76 72.75
C PHE A 410 -60.38 -4.84 73.85
N ALA A 411 -59.38 -5.71 74.03
CA ALA A 411 -59.41 -6.75 75.05
C ALA A 411 -59.26 -6.22 76.49
N ASN A 412 -58.42 -5.20 76.73
CA ASN A 412 -58.20 -4.59 78.04
C ASN A 412 -59.35 -3.67 78.49
N ALA A 413 -60.02 -3.02 77.53
CA ALA A 413 -61.29 -2.36 77.82
C ALA A 413 -62.40 -3.36 78.19
N PHE A 414 -62.26 -4.66 77.85
CA PHE A 414 -63.15 -5.74 78.28
C PHE A 414 -62.68 -6.56 79.49
N SER A 415 -61.39 -6.65 79.76
CA SER A 415 -60.84 -7.46 80.87
C SER A 415 -61.08 -6.84 82.24
N GLY A 416 -61.41 -5.54 82.31
CA GLY A 416 -61.92 -4.91 83.53
C GLY A 416 -63.38 -5.25 83.89
N PHE A 417 -64.10 -5.99 83.03
CA PHE A 417 -65.51 -6.33 83.24
C PHE A 417 -65.75 -7.81 83.59
N LEU A 418 -64.86 -8.74 83.21
CA LEU A 418 -65.10 -10.18 83.38
C LEU A 418 -63.79 -10.94 83.68
N GLY A 419 -63.82 -11.75 84.73
CA GLY A 419 -62.77 -12.71 85.05
C GLY A 419 -62.83 -13.97 84.17
N ASP A 420 -61.63 -14.52 83.92
CA ASP A 420 -61.26 -15.77 83.25
C ASP A 420 -61.52 -15.97 81.73
N PRO A 421 -60.62 -16.68 81.03
CA PRO A 421 -60.41 -16.55 79.59
C PRO A 421 -61.26 -17.54 78.79
N VAL A 422 -61.86 -17.06 77.70
CA VAL A 422 -62.46 -17.93 76.68
C VAL A 422 -61.49 -18.06 75.52
N ALA A 423 -61.04 -19.29 75.28
CA ALA A 423 -60.16 -19.64 74.16
C ALA A 423 -60.83 -19.29 72.81
N ALA A 424 -60.12 -18.52 71.99
CA ALA A 424 -60.52 -18.24 70.62
C ALA A 424 -60.13 -19.41 69.69
N PRO A 425 -60.98 -19.78 68.71
CA PRO A 425 -60.68 -20.85 67.77
C PRO A 425 -59.64 -20.41 66.72
N ASP A 426 -58.67 -21.28 66.46
CA ASP A 426 -57.73 -21.19 65.34
C ASP A 426 -58.48 -21.24 64.00
N VAL A 427 -58.41 -20.15 63.24
CA VAL A 427 -58.86 -20.13 61.84
C VAL A 427 -57.61 -20.21 60.95
N PRO A 428 -57.44 -21.27 60.15
CA PRO A 428 -56.24 -21.44 59.35
C PRO A 428 -56.25 -20.46 58.17
N VAL A 429 -55.33 -19.49 58.19
CA VAL A 429 -55.03 -18.64 57.03
C VAL A 429 -54.29 -19.48 56.00
N LYS A 430 -55.01 -20.02 55.01
CA LYS A 430 -54.40 -20.60 53.81
C LYS A 430 -53.78 -19.47 52.98
N ASN A 431 -52.47 -19.29 53.11
CA ASN A 431 -51.67 -18.59 52.12
C ASN A 431 -51.63 -19.43 50.84
N ALA A 432 -52.47 -19.10 49.86
CA ALA A 432 -52.30 -19.58 48.50
C ALA A 432 -51.20 -18.74 47.82
N VAL A 433 -49.97 -19.26 47.85
CA VAL A 433 -48.92 -18.85 46.92
C VAL A 433 -49.23 -19.55 45.59
N PRO A 434 -49.50 -18.84 44.48
CA PRO A 434 -49.42 -19.48 43.18
C PRO A 434 -47.94 -19.69 42.87
N ALA A 435 -47.55 -20.96 42.76
CA ALA A 435 -46.29 -21.34 42.12
C ALA A 435 -46.32 -20.89 40.65
N PRO A 436 -45.20 -20.43 40.07
CA PRO A 436 -45.15 -20.12 38.64
C PRO A 436 -45.26 -21.42 37.84
N GLU A 437 -46.27 -21.50 36.97
CA GLU A 437 -46.31 -22.48 35.90
C GLU A 437 -45.13 -22.25 34.94
N PRO A 438 -44.44 -23.30 34.50
CA PRO A 438 -43.39 -23.19 33.50
C PRO A 438 -44.02 -22.85 32.15
N ALA A 439 -43.56 -21.75 31.54
CA ALA A 439 -43.81 -21.48 30.13
C ALA A 439 -43.13 -22.59 29.30
N GLN A 440 -43.94 -23.45 28.70
CA GLN A 440 -43.50 -24.33 27.63
C GLN A 440 -43.26 -23.52 26.35
N PRO A 441 -42.25 -23.91 25.54
CA PRO A 441 -41.93 -23.25 24.29
C PRO A 441 -43.04 -23.48 23.27
N ALA A 442 -43.40 -22.43 22.54
CA ALA A 442 -44.18 -22.56 21.33
C ALA A 442 -43.26 -23.07 20.21
N ASP A 443 -43.29 -24.38 19.99
CA ASP A 443 -42.99 -24.97 18.69
C ASP A 443 -44.11 -24.56 17.73
N GLY A 444 -43.73 -23.79 16.72
CA GLY A 444 -44.53 -23.54 15.53
C GLY A 444 -43.83 -24.18 14.35
N ASP A 445 -44.06 -25.47 14.15
CA ASP A 445 -43.80 -26.14 12.89
C ASP A 445 -44.81 -25.66 11.83
N GLY A 446 -44.28 -25.41 10.65
CA GLY A 446 -45.00 -25.10 9.44
C GLY A 446 -44.14 -25.45 8.23
N GLU A 447 -43.90 -26.75 8.05
CA GLU A 447 -43.35 -27.36 6.85
C GLU A 447 -44.12 -26.93 5.58
N ASN A 448 -43.39 -26.68 4.48
CA ASN A 448 -43.61 -27.51 3.30
C ASN A 448 -42.36 -27.57 2.40
N ALA A 449 -42.11 -28.80 1.95
CA ALA A 449 -41.16 -29.30 0.97
C ALA A 449 -41.22 -28.55 -0.39
N GLY A 450 -40.26 -28.65 -1.31
CA GLY A 450 -39.06 -29.48 -1.46
C GLY A 450 -38.42 -29.24 -2.83
N ASP A 451 -37.47 -30.13 -3.18
CA ASP A 451 -36.52 -30.15 -4.31
C ASP A 451 -35.26 -29.27 -4.15
N GLY A 452 -34.03 -29.80 -4.19
CA GLY A 452 -33.57 -31.04 -4.80
C GLY A 452 -32.77 -30.74 -6.06
N ALA A 453 -31.59 -30.14 -5.94
CA ALA A 453 -30.56 -30.20 -6.99
C ALA A 453 -29.18 -29.87 -6.42
N GLU A 454 -28.34 -30.91 -6.33
CA GLU A 454 -26.88 -30.80 -6.36
C GLU A 454 -26.44 -30.02 -7.61
N THR A 455 -25.56 -29.02 -7.44
CA THR A 455 -24.50 -28.76 -8.42
C THR A 455 -23.26 -28.19 -7.72
N ALA A 456 -22.15 -28.86 -8.00
CA ALA A 456 -20.76 -28.62 -7.63
C ALA A 456 -20.22 -27.22 -8.03
N PRO A 457 -19.05 -26.80 -7.50
CA PRO A 457 -18.45 -25.52 -7.82
C PRO A 457 -17.80 -25.56 -9.20
N ALA A 458 -18.20 -24.65 -10.10
CA ALA A 458 -17.51 -24.45 -11.37
C ALA A 458 -16.44 -23.36 -11.19
N ALA A 459 -15.20 -23.77 -11.36
CA ALA A 459 -14.06 -22.90 -11.60
C ALA A 459 -14.26 -22.12 -12.90
N ASP A 460 -14.14 -20.79 -12.85
CA ASP A 460 -14.04 -19.99 -14.06
C ASP A 460 -12.56 -19.79 -14.38
N ALA A 461 -12.04 -20.70 -15.20
CA ALA A 461 -10.74 -20.60 -15.84
C ALA A 461 -10.88 -19.67 -17.04
N GLN A 462 -10.43 -18.42 -16.87
CA GLN A 462 -10.29 -17.48 -17.97
C GLN A 462 -9.08 -17.89 -18.82
N ALA A 463 -9.33 -18.73 -19.83
CA ALA A 463 -8.38 -19.08 -20.88
C ALA A 463 -8.36 -17.98 -21.97
N PRO A 464 -7.21 -17.80 -22.66
CA PRO A 464 -6.88 -16.57 -23.39
C PRO A 464 -7.55 -16.47 -24.77
N ALA A 465 -7.66 -15.22 -25.24
CA ALA A 465 -8.12 -14.86 -26.57
C ALA A 465 -7.31 -15.52 -27.70
N PRO A 466 -7.93 -15.86 -28.85
CA PRO A 466 -7.23 -16.45 -29.98
C PRO A 466 -6.32 -15.42 -30.67
N VAL A 467 -5.08 -15.84 -30.92
CA VAL A 467 -4.11 -15.15 -31.79
C VAL A 467 -4.60 -15.19 -33.24
N PRO A 468 -4.64 -14.07 -33.98
CA PRO A 468 -4.86 -14.12 -35.42
C PRO A 468 -3.60 -14.67 -36.12
N GLN A 469 -3.79 -15.68 -36.96
CA GLN A 469 -2.75 -16.19 -37.87
C GLN A 469 -2.30 -15.08 -38.84
N PRO A 470 -1.01 -15.05 -39.23
CA PRO A 470 -0.54 -14.15 -40.27
C PRO A 470 -1.15 -14.57 -41.62
N ALA A 471 -1.74 -13.60 -42.31
CA ALA A 471 -2.07 -13.75 -43.71
C ALA A 471 -0.76 -13.81 -44.50
N ASP A 472 -0.55 -14.93 -45.19
CA ASP A 472 0.32 -14.98 -46.36
C ASP A 472 -0.19 -13.95 -47.37
N ALA A 473 0.69 -13.01 -47.73
CA ALA A 473 0.57 -12.19 -48.92
C ALA A 473 1.91 -12.28 -49.67
N ASP A 474 1.76 -12.54 -50.96
CA ASP A 474 2.78 -12.75 -52.00
C ASP A 474 3.98 -11.79 -52.01
#